data_AF-A0A952HTN0-F1
#
_entry.id   AF-A0A952HTN0-F1
#
_cell.length_a   1.000
_cell.length_b   1.000
_cell.length_c   1.000
_cell.angle_alpha   90.00
_cell.angle_beta   90.00
_cell.angle_gamma   90.00
#
_symmetry.space_group_name_H-M   'P 1'
#
loop_
_entity.id
_entity.type
_entity.pdbx_description
1 polymer ?
#
loop_
_entity_poly.entity_id
_entity_poly.type
_entity_poly.pdbx_seq_one_letter_code
_entity_poly.pdbx_strand_id
1 'polypeptide(L)'
;MLLSSSRSHSPTRWLSVFVISAVLLSGCSSSDDSVGESDGTDSGSDGGMDGGTDGGSTDGSTDGTGGSSSFAFVSAATPTFDAGQIERFTLGETIAAAGAYPATLSDITVRTNGSDVFQVGRLDLESITRYTTEELTTPVYQYSVLNEETAPNTYDIVFASATKAYVLQYESSNILIVNPSASSEAEFITGSIDISAYDEDAPNATSGVIANGKLFVLLQRLTGFNPVNPGYVAVFDVETDAEISTGMNSEGLNGIALTSLNPDTLQYVASSNDILVNGRGNINVVFNELPGDPYMGGVEIIDADSYVRDLLVDDGTETDNDGFFFASIQAGDTRGYVITSVGYQDNTLRSYNVATGLLEDGAVAGLESMDLTGLAIGPSGNLWVGIGGIEPGYLRINPEDNSLVGEKVDTEFVPNHIVFVDGGS
;
A
#
# COMPACT_ATOMS: atom_id res chain seq x y z
N MET A 1 -58.05 -35.94 -19.96
CA MET A 1 -57.14 -36.81 -20.72
C MET A 1 -55.73 -36.30 -20.43
N LEU A 2 -54.98 -37.08 -19.63
CA LEU A 2 -53.51 -37.10 -19.41
C LEU A 2 -52.79 -35.77 -19.02
N LEU A 3 -52.31 -35.62 -17.77
CA LEU A 3 -51.01 -36.07 -17.19
C LEU A 3 -49.85 -35.08 -17.52
N SER A 4 -49.34 -34.33 -16.53
CA SER A 4 -48.13 -34.61 -15.72
C SER A 4 -46.82 -34.11 -16.37
N SER A 5 -46.10 -33.16 -15.75
CA SER A 5 -44.99 -33.45 -14.82
C SER A 5 -44.23 -32.17 -14.43
N SER A 6 -43.86 -32.09 -13.15
CA SER A 6 -42.88 -31.18 -12.58
C SER A 6 -41.46 -31.42 -13.10
N ARG A 7 -40.60 -30.39 -13.06
CA ARG A 7 -39.16 -30.55 -12.78
C ARG A 7 -38.56 -29.25 -12.25
N SER A 8 -38.08 -29.36 -11.01
CA SER A 8 -37.15 -28.44 -10.34
C SER A 8 -35.87 -28.27 -11.15
N HIS A 9 -35.33 -27.05 -11.21
CA HIS A 9 -33.90 -26.82 -11.49
C HIS A 9 -33.37 -25.81 -10.47
N SER A 10 -32.40 -26.25 -9.68
CA SER A 10 -31.55 -25.43 -8.82
C SER A 10 -30.75 -24.43 -9.65
N PRO A 11 -30.44 -23.23 -9.15
CA PRO A 11 -29.41 -22.41 -9.76
C PRO A 11 -28.04 -23.00 -9.42
N THR A 12 -27.30 -23.36 -10.47
CA THR A 12 -25.92 -23.78 -10.42
C THR A 12 -25.06 -22.57 -10.10
N ARG A 13 -24.33 -22.62 -8.98
CA ARG A 13 -23.24 -21.70 -8.64
C ARG A 13 -22.21 -21.70 -9.78
N TRP A 14 -22.04 -20.56 -10.44
CA TRP A 14 -20.87 -20.30 -11.28
C TRP A 14 -19.78 -19.70 -10.40
N LEU A 15 -18.83 -20.55 -10.00
CA LEU A 15 -17.55 -20.11 -9.46
C LEU A 15 -16.71 -19.67 -10.67
N SER A 16 -16.61 -18.36 -10.91
CA SER A 16 -15.63 -17.82 -11.84
C SER A 16 -14.29 -17.76 -11.11
N VAL A 17 -13.52 -18.84 -11.26
CA VAL A 17 -12.10 -18.90 -10.91
C VAL A 17 -11.36 -17.97 -11.86
N PHE A 18 -10.71 -16.95 -11.32
CA PHE A 18 -9.65 -16.23 -12.05
C PHE A 18 -8.54 -17.24 -12.34
N VAL A 19 -8.42 -17.61 -13.61
CA VAL A 19 -7.29 -18.40 -14.11
C VAL A 19 -6.11 -17.44 -14.26
N ILE A 20 -5.31 -17.32 -13.20
CA ILE A 20 -3.91 -16.91 -13.34
C ILE A 20 -3.21 -18.11 -14.00
N SER A 21 -2.75 -17.91 -15.23
CA SER A 21 -2.03 -18.94 -15.99
C SER A 21 -0.67 -19.18 -15.37
N ALA A 22 -0.59 -20.12 -14.41
CA ALA A 22 0.66 -20.69 -13.95
C ALA A 22 1.27 -21.55 -15.08
N VAL A 23 2.35 -21.08 -15.70
CA VAL A 23 3.19 -21.91 -16.57
C VAL A 23 4.01 -22.85 -15.69
N LEU A 24 3.54 -24.09 -15.57
CA LEU A 24 4.30 -25.20 -15.00
C LEU A 24 5.45 -25.58 -15.95
N LEU A 25 6.68 -25.24 -15.59
CA LEU A 25 7.88 -25.88 -16.14
C LEU A 25 8.29 -27.04 -15.23
N SER A 26 7.81 -28.24 -15.57
CA SER A 26 8.37 -29.50 -15.06
C SER A 26 9.57 -29.91 -15.92
N GLY A 27 10.72 -30.01 -15.26
CA GLY A 27 11.96 -30.51 -15.85
C GLY A 27 12.02 -32.03 -16.03
N CYS A 28 13.21 -32.45 -16.49
CA CYS A 28 13.75 -33.78 -16.81
C CYS A 28 13.94 -33.97 -18.33
N SER A 29 15.06 -34.43 -18.88
CA SER A 29 16.17 -35.23 -18.33
C SER A 29 17.37 -35.23 -19.28
N SER A 30 18.57 -35.32 -18.70
CA SER A 30 19.81 -36.02 -19.13
C SER A 30 20.05 -36.39 -20.60
N SER A 31 21.25 -36.10 -21.09
CA SER A 31 22.08 -37.04 -21.87
C SER A 31 23.56 -36.66 -21.77
N ASP A 32 24.38 -37.71 -21.76
CA ASP A 32 25.78 -37.85 -21.38
C ASP A 32 26.85 -37.19 -22.27
N ASP A 33 28.09 -37.37 -21.80
CA ASP A 33 29.40 -37.38 -22.48
C ASP A 33 30.24 -36.09 -22.34
N SER A 34 31.55 -36.11 -22.05
CA SER A 34 32.48 -37.15 -21.61
C SER A 34 33.85 -36.47 -21.33
N VAL A 35 34.63 -37.06 -20.41
CA VAL A 35 36.11 -37.10 -20.24
C VAL A 35 36.99 -35.86 -20.45
N GLY A 36 37.87 -35.61 -19.46
CA GLY A 36 39.13 -34.88 -19.66
C GLY A 36 39.91 -34.66 -18.36
N GLU A 37 40.81 -35.58 -18.04
CA GLU A 37 41.78 -35.52 -16.94
C GLU A 37 42.82 -34.39 -17.08
N SER A 38 43.37 -33.98 -15.93
CA SER A 38 44.80 -33.70 -15.60
C SER A 38 44.92 -32.40 -14.80
N ASP A 39 45.47 -32.32 -13.58
CA ASP A 39 46.72 -32.79 -12.94
C ASP A 39 47.63 -31.58 -12.66
N GLY A 40 48.24 -31.56 -11.48
CA GLY A 40 49.29 -30.62 -11.04
C GLY A 40 48.86 -29.62 -9.93
N THR A 41 49.19 -29.83 -8.64
CA THR A 41 50.47 -29.53 -7.94
C THR A 41 50.87 -28.04 -8.02
N ASP A 42 51.44 -27.35 -7.03
CA ASP A 42 51.91 -27.55 -5.66
C ASP A 42 52.44 -26.16 -5.18
N SER A 43 52.64 -26.02 -3.86
CA SER A 43 53.56 -25.12 -3.11
C SER A 43 53.56 -23.60 -3.42
N GLY A 44 53.53 -22.68 -2.46
CA GLY A 44 54.39 -22.50 -1.27
C GLY A 44 54.82 -21.01 -1.26
N SER A 45 54.53 -20.24 -0.21
CA SER A 45 55.47 -19.90 0.88
C SER A 45 56.16 -18.53 0.74
N ASP A 46 56.00 -17.74 1.80
CA ASP A 46 56.99 -16.90 2.50
C ASP A 46 57.29 -15.43 2.15
N GLY A 47 57.44 -14.68 3.27
CA GLY A 47 58.29 -13.50 3.45
C GLY A 47 57.59 -12.14 3.27
N GLY A 48 57.61 -11.17 4.20
CA GLY A 48 58.43 -10.97 5.39
C GLY A 48 59.02 -9.54 5.42
N MET A 49 58.53 -8.73 6.37
CA MET A 49 59.22 -7.65 7.13
C MET A 49 59.57 -6.26 6.54
N ASP A 50 59.59 -5.31 7.51
CA ASP A 50 60.20 -3.96 7.59
C ASP A 50 59.37 -2.78 7.05
N GLY A 51 59.23 -1.60 7.69
CA GLY A 51 59.82 -1.00 8.89
C GLY A 51 59.94 0.53 8.68
N GLY A 52 59.38 1.35 9.59
CA GLY A 52 59.89 2.70 9.95
C GLY A 52 59.60 3.96 9.10
N THR A 53 58.67 4.78 9.59
CA THR A 53 58.71 6.27 9.80
C THR A 53 59.29 7.27 8.77
N ASP A 54 58.44 8.19 8.27
CA ASP A 54 58.51 9.67 8.41
C ASP A 54 57.24 10.25 7.75
N GLY A 55 56.46 11.18 8.30
CA GLY A 55 56.85 12.54 8.66
C GLY A 55 56.39 13.53 7.58
N GLY A 56 55.08 13.83 7.49
CA GLY A 56 54.54 14.77 6.50
C GLY A 56 53.11 15.21 6.82
N SER A 57 52.98 16.33 7.51
CA SER A 57 51.72 17.02 7.76
C SER A 57 51.19 17.62 6.46
N THR A 58 50.03 17.14 6.01
CA THR A 58 49.14 17.91 5.14
C THR A 58 47.77 17.91 5.80
N ASP A 59 47.43 19.09 6.31
CA ASP A 59 46.13 19.49 6.81
C ASP A 59 45.13 19.41 5.65
N GLY A 60 44.57 18.21 5.48
CA GLY A 60 43.47 17.93 4.57
C GLY A 60 42.23 17.79 5.42
N SER A 61 41.56 18.92 5.67
CA SER A 61 40.19 18.97 6.17
C SER A 61 39.36 17.91 5.47
N THR A 62 39.08 16.80 6.17
CA THR A 62 38.01 15.90 5.81
C THR A 62 36.75 16.72 5.98
N ASP A 63 36.27 17.29 4.88
CA ASP A 63 34.92 17.83 4.81
C ASP A 63 33.98 16.63 4.86
N GLY A 64 33.83 16.11 6.07
CA GLY A 64 32.78 15.19 6.44
C GLY A 64 31.50 15.99 6.53
N THR A 65 30.92 16.32 5.37
CA THR A 65 29.50 16.60 5.29
C THR A 65 28.79 15.25 5.24
N GLY A 66 28.67 14.61 6.41
CA GLY A 66 27.59 13.68 6.67
C GLY A 66 26.29 14.46 6.65
N GLY A 67 25.84 14.83 5.44
CA GLY A 67 24.48 15.27 5.22
C GLY A 67 23.61 14.03 5.34
N SER A 68 22.64 14.08 6.24
CA SER A 68 21.72 12.96 6.34
C SER A 68 20.87 12.89 5.08
N SER A 69 20.96 11.77 4.36
CA SER A 69 20.25 11.57 3.10
C SER A 69 18.82 11.15 3.38
N SER A 70 17.84 11.91 2.88
CA SER A 70 16.45 11.44 2.82
C SER A 70 16.28 10.49 1.64
N PHE A 71 15.47 9.46 1.82
CA PHE A 71 15.22 8.42 0.83
C PHE A 71 13.73 8.31 0.51
N ALA A 72 13.44 7.88 -0.71
CA ALA A 72 12.14 7.33 -1.08
C ALA A 72 12.26 5.84 -1.39
N PHE A 73 11.25 5.07 -0.99
CA PHE A 73 11.15 3.64 -1.22
C PHE A 73 9.84 3.34 -1.93
N VAL A 74 9.91 2.71 -3.09
CA VAL A 74 8.78 2.48 -3.99
C VAL A 74 8.55 1.00 -4.13
N SER A 75 7.41 0.47 -3.68
CA SER A 75 6.99 -0.86 -4.11
C SER A 75 6.43 -0.79 -5.53
N ALA A 76 6.92 -1.67 -6.39
CA ALA A 76 6.59 -1.69 -7.80
C ALA A 76 6.50 -3.12 -8.32
N ALA A 77 5.75 -3.31 -9.41
CA ALA A 77 5.57 -4.60 -10.06
C ALA A 77 5.74 -4.50 -11.58
N THR A 78 6.12 -5.61 -12.21
CA THR A 78 6.09 -5.71 -13.68
C THR A 78 4.65 -5.57 -14.17
N PRO A 79 4.41 -5.10 -15.42
CA PRO A 79 3.05 -5.00 -15.98
C PRO A 79 2.28 -6.33 -16.01
N THR A 80 3.01 -7.46 -16.00
CA THR A 80 2.47 -8.82 -15.97
C THR A 80 2.29 -9.39 -14.56
N PHE A 81 2.64 -8.64 -13.52
CA PHE A 81 2.58 -9.04 -12.12
C PHE A 81 3.32 -10.36 -11.83
N ASP A 82 4.35 -10.69 -12.60
CA ASP A 82 5.20 -11.87 -12.39
C ASP A 82 6.42 -11.59 -11.50
N ALA A 83 6.77 -10.32 -11.31
CA ALA A 83 7.82 -9.90 -10.39
C ALA A 83 7.48 -8.58 -9.69
N GLY A 84 8.04 -8.40 -8.50
CA GLY A 84 7.96 -7.17 -7.71
C GLY A 84 9.31 -6.80 -7.11
N GLN A 85 9.46 -5.53 -6.77
CA GLN A 85 10.63 -5.02 -6.06
C GLN A 85 10.30 -3.76 -5.26
N ILE A 86 11.19 -3.41 -4.33
CA ILE A 86 11.19 -2.10 -3.67
C ILE A 86 12.38 -1.29 -4.22
N GLU A 87 12.12 -0.25 -4.99
CA GLU A 87 13.16 0.66 -5.52
C GLU A 87 13.48 1.76 -4.51
N ARG A 88 14.76 2.09 -4.33
CA ARG A 88 15.23 3.18 -3.47
C ARG A 88 15.72 4.35 -4.31
N PHE A 89 15.32 5.55 -3.92
CA PHE A 89 15.84 6.81 -4.47
C PHE A 89 16.46 7.65 -3.36
N THR A 90 17.58 8.31 -3.66
CA THR A 90 18.10 9.38 -2.81
C THR A 90 17.39 10.68 -3.17
N LEU A 91 16.92 11.41 -2.16
CA LEU A 91 16.27 12.70 -2.31
C LEU A 91 17.28 13.82 -2.06
N GLY A 92 17.24 14.85 -2.90
CA GLY A 92 18.14 16.00 -2.85
C GLY A 92 17.79 16.99 -3.97
N GLU A 93 18.75 17.83 -4.36
CA GLU A 93 18.61 18.71 -5.54
C GLU A 93 18.27 17.91 -6.80
N THR A 94 18.91 16.75 -6.94
CA THR A 94 18.59 15.74 -7.95
C THR A 94 18.09 14.49 -7.25
N ILE A 95 17.02 13.89 -7.78
CA ILE A 95 16.54 12.58 -7.33
C ILE A 95 17.25 11.52 -8.17
N ALA A 96 17.89 10.56 -7.49
CA ALA A 96 18.69 9.53 -8.15
C ALA A 96 18.34 8.14 -7.64
N ALA A 97 18.22 7.19 -8.57
CA ALA A 97 18.09 5.78 -8.22
C ALA A 97 19.30 5.33 -7.40
N ALA A 98 19.05 4.60 -6.32
CA ALA A 98 20.02 4.24 -5.30
C ALA A 98 20.02 2.73 -4.98
N GLY A 99 19.38 1.91 -5.83
CA GLY A 99 19.30 0.45 -5.73
C GLY A 99 17.88 -0.05 -5.50
N ALA A 100 17.71 -1.36 -5.32
CA ALA A 100 16.42 -2.00 -5.09
C ALA A 100 16.53 -3.25 -4.22
N TYR A 101 15.44 -3.59 -3.52
CA TYR A 101 15.23 -4.85 -2.82
C TYR A 101 14.37 -5.77 -3.70
N PRO A 102 14.85 -6.95 -4.10
CA PRO A 102 14.02 -7.87 -4.86
C PRO A 102 12.92 -8.46 -3.98
N ALA A 103 11.73 -8.68 -4.55
CA ALA A 103 10.68 -9.47 -3.90
C ALA A 103 10.52 -10.82 -4.59
N THR A 104 10.06 -11.81 -3.83
CA THR A 104 9.84 -13.17 -4.35
C THR A 104 8.64 -13.23 -5.30
N LEU A 105 7.65 -12.36 -5.12
CA LEU A 105 6.46 -12.20 -5.96
C LEU A 105 6.08 -10.71 -6.07
N SER A 106 5.11 -10.39 -6.93
CA SER A 106 4.70 -9.02 -7.28
C SER A 106 3.74 -8.36 -6.30
N ASP A 107 2.96 -9.15 -5.55
CA ASP A 107 1.91 -8.62 -4.69
C ASP A 107 2.48 -8.11 -3.36
N ILE A 108 3.12 -6.95 -3.44
CA ILE A 108 3.78 -6.29 -2.32
C ILE A 108 3.33 -4.84 -2.21
N THR A 109 3.33 -4.34 -0.98
CA THR A 109 3.37 -2.90 -0.72
C THR A 109 4.50 -2.57 0.25
N VAL A 110 4.83 -1.29 0.36
CA VAL A 110 5.87 -0.79 1.26
C VAL A 110 5.28 0.09 2.35
N ARG A 111 5.80 -0.01 3.56
CA ARG A 111 5.51 0.85 4.72
C ARG A 111 6.79 1.26 5.42
N THR A 112 6.71 2.28 6.26
CA THR A 112 7.82 2.71 7.12
C THR A 112 7.32 3.10 8.50
N ASN A 113 8.16 2.89 9.51
CA ASN A 113 7.98 3.44 10.86
C ASN A 113 8.75 4.76 11.05
N GLY A 114 9.31 5.32 9.98
CA GLY A 114 10.14 6.53 9.98
C GLY A 114 11.65 6.26 10.08
N SER A 115 12.10 5.03 10.35
CA SER A 115 13.52 4.67 10.41
C SER A 115 13.91 3.46 9.57
N ASP A 116 13.00 2.50 9.43
CA ASP A 116 13.17 1.27 8.67
C ASP A 116 12.11 1.16 7.57
N VAL A 117 12.36 0.27 6.63
CA VAL A 117 11.47 -0.01 5.50
C VAL A 117 10.89 -1.41 5.67
N PHE A 118 9.58 -1.53 5.46
CA PHE A 118 8.86 -2.77 5.63
C PHE A 118 8.18 -3.13 4.32
N GLN A 119 8.53 -4.28 3.76
CA GLN A 119 7.74 -4.91 2.72
C GLN A 119 6.60 -5.67 3.38
N VAL A 120 5.39 -5.40 2.93
CA VAL A 120 4.20 -6.19 3.25
C VAL A 120 3.97 -7.12 2.06
N GLY A 121 4.26 -8.41 2.27
CA GLY A 121 3.98 -9.46 1.31
C GLY A 121 2.52 -9.89 1.41
N ARG A 122 1.75 -9.55 0.39
CA ARG A 122 0.33 -9.89 0.24
C ARG A 122 0.20 -11.15 -0.61
N LEU A 123 -0.98 -11.76 -0.63
CA LEU A 123 -1.34 -12.91 -1.49
C LEU A 123 -0.24 -13.98 -1.66
N ASP A 124 -0.39 -15.12 -0.99
CA ASP A 124 0.60 -16.23 -0.97
C ASP A 124 1.97 -15.89 -0.35
N LEU A 125 2.37 -14.61 -0.25
CA LEU A 125 3.60 -14.20 0.45
C LEU A 125 3.44 -14.17 1.98
N GLU A 126 2.31 -13.64 2.47
CA GLU A 126 1.87 -13.65 3.88
C GLU A 126 2.98 -13.37 4.90
N SER A 127 3.77 -12.32 4.65
CA SER A 127 4.95 -12.00 5.46
C SER A 127 5.20 -10.50 5.59
N ILE A 128 5.87 -10.15 6.68
CA ILE A 128 6.45 -8.83 6.90
C ILE A 128 7.96 -8.96 6.83
N THR A 129 8.58 -8.26 5.87
CA THR A 129 10.03 -8.21 5.72
C THR A 129 10.53 -6.83 6.10
N ARG A 130 11.46 -6.77 7.06
CA ARG A 130 12.08 -5.52 7.52
C ARG A 130 13.45 -5.34 6.90
N TYR A 131 13.70 -4.15 6.38
CA TYR A 131 14.99 -3.71 5.86
C TYR A 131 15.45 -2.45 6.61
N THR A 132 16.76 -2.30 6.74
CA THR A 132 17.33 -0.98 7.05
C THR A 132 17.30 -0.11 5.77
N THR A 133 17.46 1.20 5.92
CA THR A 133 17.51 2.12 4.77
C THR A 133 18.78 1.98 3.92
N GLU A 134 19.83 1.34 4.43
CA GLU A 134 21.15 1.28 3.81
C GLU A 134 21.53 -0.10 3.24
N GLU A 135 21.14 -1.19 3.91
CA GLU A 135 21.41 -2.55 3.45
C GLU A 135 20.30 -3.03 2.51
N LEU A 136 20.59 -3.07 1.21
CA LEU A 136 19.60 -3.33 0.15
C LEU A 136 19.40 -4.80 -0.21
N THR A 137 20.23 -5.70 0.30
CA THR A 137 20.24 -7.10 -0.15
C THR A 137 19.84 -8.08 0.94
N THR A 138 20.14 -7.76 2.19
CA THR A 138 19.89 -8.66 3.32
C THR A 138 18.81 -8.05 4.23
N PRO A 139 17.61 -8.65 4.31
CA PRO A 139 16.62 -8.20 5.26
C PRO A 139 17.12 -8.40 6.69
N VAL A 140 16.69 -7.52 7.60
CA VAL A 140 16.86 -7.70 9.05
C VAL A 140 16.13 -8.98 9.48
N TYR A 141 14.90 -9.13 8.99
CA TYR A 141 14.13 -10.36 9.08
C TYR A 141 13.07 -10.42 7.99
N GLN A 142 12.58 -11.63 7.74
CA GLN A 142 11.30 -11.89 7.08
C GLN A 142 10.54 -12.87 7.96
N TYR A 143 9.39 -12.44 8.46
CA TYR A 143 8.55 -13.25 9.35
C TYR A 143 7.18 -13.47 8.72
N SER A 144 6.69 -14.70 8.84
CA SER A 144 5.34 -15.09 8.48
C SER A 144 4.33 -14.40 9.40
N VAL A 145 3.19 -14.05 8.82
CA VAL A 145 2.00 -13.59 9.56
C VAL A 145 0.81 -14.54 9.36
N LEU A 146 1.08 -15.74 8.86
CA LEU A 146 0.10 -16.82 8.89
C LEU A 146 -0.28 -17.15 10.34
N ASN A 147 -1.56 -17.07 10.62
CA ASN A 147 -2.18 -17.47 11.88
C ASN A 147 -2.92 -18.81 11.66
N GLU A 148 -3.89 -19.15 12.52
CA GLU A 148 -4.69 -20.37 12.37
C GLU A 148 -5.66 -20.31 11.17
N GLU A 149 -5.85 -19.15 10.56
CA GLU A 149 -6.70 -18.95 9.38
C GLU A 149 -5.94 -19.28 8.10
N THR A 150 -6.68 -19.71 7.08
CA THR A 150 -6.09 -20.10 5.80
C THR A 150 -6.07 -18.89 4.86
N ALA A 151 -4.88 -18.48 4.43
CA ALA A 151 -4.66 -17.40 3.46
C ALA A 151 -5.34 -16.06 3.83
N PRO A 152 -5.01 -15.47 4.99
CA PRO A 152 -5.67 -14.26 5.49
C PRO A 152 -5.40 -13.00 4.65
N ASN A 153 -4.53 -13.07 3.64
CA ASN A 153 -4.15 -12.00 2.72
C ASN A 153 -3.71 -10.74 3.46
N THR A 154 -2.50 -10.81 4.02
CA THR A 154 -1.81 -9.68 4.64
C THR A 154 -1.88 -8.47 3.73
N TYR A 155 -2.29 -7.32 4.26
CA TYR A 155 -2.64 -6.17 3.42
C TYR A 155 -1.93 -4.88 3.82
N ASP A 156 -1.80 -4.61 5.12
CA ASP A 156 -1.14 -3.42 5.65
C ASP A 156 -0.46 -3.68 7.01
N ILE A 157 0.48 -2.80 7.39
CA ILE A 157 1.03 -2.70 8.74
C ILE A 157 1.00 -1.25 9.24
N VAL A 158 0.40 -1.03 10.41
CA VAL A 158 0.20 0.27 11.03
C VAL A 158 1.04 0.39 12.30
N PHE A 159 2.02 1.30 12.32
CA PHE A 159 2.96 1.43 13.44
C PHE A 159 2.40 2.32 14.55
N ALA A 160 2.30 1.78 15.76
CA ALA A 160 1.97 2.53 16.97
C ALA A 160 3.21 2.96 17.76
N SER A 161 4.26 2.14 17.75
CA SER A 161 5.56 2.44 18.36
C SER A 161 6.65 1.52 17.78
N ALA A 162 7.90 1.67 18.25
CA ALA A 162 9.00 0.79 17.87
C ALA A 162 8.74 -0.69 18.24
N THR A 163 7.89 -0.96 19.24
CA THR A 163 7.62 -2.32 19.76
C THR A 163 6.18 -2.75 19.60
N LYS A 164 5.34 -1.98 18.89
CA LYS A 164 3.92 -2.29 18.67
C LYS A 164 3.46 -1.79 17.31
N ALA A 165 2.90 -2.68 16.51
CA ALA A 165 2.21 -2.37 15.28
C ALA A 165 1.02 -3.32 15.08
N TYR A 166 0.16 -2.98 14.13
CA TYR A 166 -1.02 -3.76 13.78
C TYR A 166 -0.90 -4.22 12.34
N VAL A 167 -0.98 -5.52 12.09
CA VAL A 167 -1.01 -6.09 10.74
C VAL A 167 -2.47 -6.34 10.36
N LEU A 168 -2.90 -5.70 9.28
CA LEU A 168 -4.23 -5.87 8.70
C LEU A 168 -4.22 -7.04 7.71
N GLN A 169 -5.29 -7.82 7.75
CA GLN A 169 -5.45 -9.03 6.94
C GLN A 169 -6.81 -8.96 6.25
N TYR A 170 -6.81 -8.99 4.92
CA TYR A 170 -7.98 -8.69 4.09
C TYR A 170 -9.03 -9.80 4.12
N GLU A 171 -8.63 -11.06 4.25
CA GLU A 171 -9.53 -12.23 4.29
C GLU A 171 -9.65 -12.78 5.71
N SER A 172 -9.46 -11.93 6.72
CA SER A 172 -9.44 -12.31 8.14
C SER A 172 -10.47 -11.55 8.97
N SER A 173 -10.94 -12.21 10.03
CA SER A 173 -11.70 -11.58 11.12
C SER A 173 -10.81 -11.08 12.27
N ASN A 174 -9.49 -11.03 12.07
CA ASN A 174 -8.51 -10.63 13.07
C ASN A 174 -7.58 -9.54 12.55
N ILE A 175 -7.16 -8.67 13.46
CA ILE A 175 -6.01 -7.79 13.28
C ILE A 175 -4.90 -8.33 14.18
N LEU A 176 -3.71 -8.58 13.64
CA LEU A 176 -2.60 -9.08 14.46
C LEU A 176 -1.89 -7.91 15.15
N ILE A 177 -1.57 -8.08 16.43
CA ILE A 177 -0.70 -7.15 17.17
C ILE A 177 0.71 -7.72 17.11
N VAL A 178 1.64 -6.97 16.52
CA VAL A 178 3.02 -7.41 16.31
C VAL A 178 4.05 -6.50 16.98
N ASN A 179 5.24 -7.04 17.25
CA ASN A 179 6.42 -6.30 17.68
C ASN A 179 7.40 -6.14 16.51
N PRO A 180 7.48 -4.96 15.85
CA PRO A 180 8.42 -4.71 14.74
C PRO A 180 9.90 -4.83 15.10
N SER A 181 10.22 -4.84 16.38
CA SER A 181 11.59 -4.99 16.91
C SER A 181 11.91 -6.40 17.40
N ALA A 182 11.01 -7.37 17.18
CA ALA A 182 11.22 -8.75 17.59
C ALA A 182 12.53 -9.32 17.06
N SER A 183 13.22 -10.08 17.92
CA SER A 183 14.51 -10.70 17.59
C SER A 183 14.35 -12.09 16.94
N SER A 184 13.14 -12.63 16.99
CA SER A 184 12.75 -13.90 16.41
C SER A 184 11.28 -13.89 15.99
N GLU A 185 10.93 -14.76 15.04
CA GLU A 185 9.56 -14.88 14.52
C GLU A 185 8.56 -15.24 15.62
N ALA A 186 8.95 -16.09 16.59
CA ALA A 186 8.10 -16.49 17.72
C ALA A 186 7.74 -15.34 18.67
N GLU A 187 8.50 -14.23 18.63
CA GLU A 187 8.25 -13.01 19.42
C GLU A 187 7.55 -11.92 18.59
N PHE A 188 7.34 -12.16 17.29
CA PHE A 188 6.81 -11.16 16.38
C PHE A 188 5.32 -10.93 16.60
N ILE A 189 4.51 -12.00 16.59
CA ILE A 189 3.07 -11.90 16.87
C ILE A 189 2.87 -11.96 18.38
N THR A 190 2.27 -10.90 18.93
CA THR A 190 2.12 -10.69 20.38
C THR A 190 0.66 -10.75 20.85
N GLY A 191 -0.30 -10.68 19.93
CA GLY A 191 -1.72 -10.76 20.22
C GLY A 191 -2.56 -10.56 18.96
N SER A 192 -3.88 -10.45 19.14
CA SER A 192 -4.83 -10.11 18.09
C SER A 192 -6.02 -9.33 18.63
N ILE A 193 -6.70 -8.62 17.72
CA ILE A 193 -7.99 -7.95 17.95
C ILE A 193 -9.02 -8.65 17.06
N ASP A 194 -10.15 -9.04 17.66
CA ASP A 194 -11.28 -9.66 16.96
C ASP A 194 -12.17 -8.58 16.34
N ILE A 195 -12.38 -8.67 15.02
CA ILE A 195 -13.28 -7.81 14.25
C ILE A 195 -14.42 -8.58 13.58
N SER A 196 -14.63 -9.86 13.95
CA SER A 196 -15.69 -10.72 13.39
C SER A 196 -17.11 -10.18 13.55
N ALA A 197 -17.33 -9.24 14.47
CA ALA A 197 -18.64 -8.59 14.61
C ALA A 197 -19.05 -7.78 13.36
N TYR A 198 -18.08 -7.31 12.56
CA TYR A 198 -18.34 -6.41 11.45
C TYR A 198 -18.81 -7.11 10.17
N ASP A 199 -18.55 -8.40 10.00
CA ASP A 199 -18.97 -9.18 8.84
C ASP A 199 -19.00 -10.68 9.18
N GLU A 200 -19.95 -11.44 8.63
CA GLU A 200 -20.07 -12.89 8.90
C GLU A 200 -18.91 -13.70 8.31
N ASP A 201 -18.27 -13.22 7.24
CA ASP A 201 -17.13 -13.86 6.59
C ASP A 201 -15.83 -13.16 7.02
N ALA A 202 -15.50 -12.03 6.39
CA ALA A 202 -14.33 -11.21 6.71
C ALA A 202 -14.64 -9.74 6.45
N PRO A 203 -14.39 -8.82 7.41
CA PRO A 203 -14.69 -7.40 7.21
C PRO A 203 -13.84 -6.69 6.14
N ASN A 204 -12.80 -7.35 5.62
CA ASN A 204 -11.85 -6.82 4.65
C ASN A 204 -11.14 -5.55 5.15
N ALA A 205 -10.25 -5.71 6.14
CA ALA A 205 -9.44 -4.63 6.67
C ALA A 205 -8.36 -4.19 5.67
N THR A 206 -8.52 -3.00 5.08
CA THR A 206 -7.72 -2.53 3.93
C THR A 206 -6.69 -1.45 4.28
N SER A 207 -6.99 -0.60 5.26
CA SER A 207 -6.11 0.52 5.61
C SER A 207 -6.27 0.91 7.07
N GLY A 208 -5.21 1.43 7.69
CA GLY A 208 -5.30 1.93 9.05
C GLY A 208 -4.35 3.08 9.33
N VAL A 209 -4.74 3.94 10.28
CA VAL A 209 -3.95 5.08 10.74
C VAL A 209 -3.98 5.21 12.25
N ILE A 210 -2.90 5.73 12.83
CA ILE A 210 -2.87 6.13 14.24
C ILE A 210 -3.14 7.63 14.34
N ALA A 211 -4.15 8.02 15.11
CA ALA A 211 -4.43 9.40 15.45
C ALA A 211 -4.83 9.50 16.92
N ASN A 212 -4.22 10.44 17.66
CA ASN A 212 -4.57 10.74 19.06
C ASN A 212 -4.66 9.51 19.98
N GLY A 213 -3.68 8.60 19.88
CA GLY A 213 -3.62 7.37 20.68
C GLY A 213 -4.66 6.31 20.29
N LYS A 214 -5.32 6.47 19.14
CA LYS A 214 -6.34 5.56 18.62
C LYS A 214 -5.90 4.99 17.27
N LEU A 215 -6.18 3.71 17.06
CA LEU A 215 -6.06 3.04 15.77
C LEU A 215 -7.42 3.11 15.08
N PHE A 216 -7.45 3.66 13.88
CA PHE A 216 -8.61 3.65 12.99
C PHE A 216 -8.34 2.64 11.89
N VAL A 217 -9.29 1.71 11.67
CA VAL A 217 -9.16 0.62 10.71
C VAL A 217 -10.34 0.65 9.75
N LEU A 218 -10.04 0.78 8.47
CA LEU A 218 -11.02 0.77 7.40
C LEU A 218 -11.40 -0.66 7.02
N LEU A 219 -12.70 -0.93 6.99
CA LEU A 219 -13.31 -2.21 6.67
C LEU A 219 -14.18 -2.04 5.43
N GLN A 220 -13.86 -2.77 4.36
CA GLN A 220 -14.52 -2.62 3.07
C GLN A 220 -15.85 -3.38 2.97
N ARG A 221 -15.99 -4.49 3.71
CA ARG A 221 -17.22 -5.31 3.85
C ARG A 221 -17.84 -5.77 2.52
N LEU A 222 -17.02 -6.29 1.61
CA LEU A 222 -17.50 -6.79 0.31
C LEU A 222 -18.10 -8.19 0.44
N THR A 223 -19.20 -8.45 -0.27
CA THR A 223 -19.75 -9.81 -0.41
C THR A 223 -19.38 -10.38 -1.78
N GLY A 224 -18.39 -11.26 -1.83
CA GLY A 224 -17.90 -11.84 -3.09
C GLY A 224 -17.49 -10.77 -4.11
N PHE A 225 -16.71 -9.79 -3.65
CA PHE A 225 -16.27 -8.59 -4.39
C PHE A 225 -17.38 -7.58 -4.75
N ASN A 226 -18.62 -7.80 -4.31
CA ASN A 226 -19.71 -6.87 -4.55
C ASN A 226 -19.82 -5.86 -3.40
N PRO A 227 -19.83 -4.55 -3.68
CA PRO A 227 -20.05 -3.52 -2.68
C PRO A 227 -21.54 -3.38 -2.37
N VAL A 228 -22.08 -4.30 -1.57
CA VAL A 228 -23.50 -4.31 -1.17
C VAL A 228 -23.74 -3.86 0.26
N ASN A 229 -22.66 -3.71 1.03
CA ASN A 229 -22.68 -3.18 2.39
C ASN A 229 -21.88 -1.87 2.42
N PRO A 230 -22.33 -0.86 3.19
CA PRO A 230 -21.49 0.29 3.51
C PRO A 230 -20.24 -0.15 4.25
N GLY A 231 -19.13 0.51 3.94
CA GLY A 231 -17.88 0.32 4.68
C GLY A 231 -17.98 0.82 6.11
N TYR A 232 -16.95 0.53 6.90
CA TYR A 232 -16.87 0.92 8.30
C TYR A 232 -15.47 1.36 8.68
N VAL A 233 -15.38 2.23 9.70
CA VAL A 233 -14.12 2.49 10.39
C VAL A 233 -14.23 2.01 11.84
N ALA A 234 -13.55 0.91 12.16
CA ALA A 234 -13.42 0.44 13.53
C ALA A 234 -12.34 1.24 14.26
N VAL A 235 -12.55 1.54 15.55
CA VAL A 235 -11.65 2.40 16.33
C VAL A 235 -11.22 1.68 17.60
N PHE A 236 -9.92 1.62 17.85
CA PHE A 236 -9.33 0.93 19.00
C PHE A 236 -8.42 1.87 19.78
N ASP A 237 -8.45 1.76 21.10
CA ASP A 237 -7.48 2.41 21.98
C ASP A 237 -6.12 1.70 21.86
N VAL A 238 -5.06 2.44 21.52
CA VAL A 238 -3.73 1.84 21.27
C VAL A 238 -3.06 1.33 22.54
N GLU A 239 -3.39 1.87 23.71
CA GLU A 239 -2.80 1.44 24.98
C GLU A 239 -3.37 0.08 25.42
N THR A 240 -4.67 -0.11 25.25
CA THR A 240 -5.43 -1.25 25.78
C THR A 240 -5.88 -2.27 24.74
N ASP A 241 -5.78 -1.92 23.45
CA ASP A 241 -6.34 -2.67 22.31
C ASP A 241 -7.85 -2.89 22.39
N ALA A 242 -8.53 -2.13 23.26
CA ALA A 242 -9.97 -2.21 23.42
C ALA A 242 -10.66 -1.40 22.32
N GLU A 243 -11.71 -1.98 21.75
CA GLU A 243 -12.58 -1.29 20.81
C GLU A 243 -13.31 -0.12 21.51
N ILE A 244 -13.33 1.01 20.82
CA ILE A 244 -13.99 2.24 21.26
C ILE A 244 -15.39 2.29 20.64
N SER A 245 -16.40 2.42 21.49
CA SER A 245 -17.76 2.74 21.03
C SER A 245 -17.82 4.23 20.67
N THR A 246 -17.87 4.51 19.37
CA THR A 246 -17.78 5.88 18.82
C THR A 246 -19.09 6.67 18.96
N GLY A 247 -20.21 5.98 19.19
CA GLY A 247 -21.54 6.58 19.13
C GLY A 247 -22.02 6.92 17.72
N MET A 248 -21.24 6.59 16.69
CA MET A 248 -21.53 6.79 15.27
C MET A 248 -21.92 5.49 14.57
N ASN A 249 -22.54 4.62 15.35
CA ASN A 249 -22.81 3.27 14.95
C ASN A 249 -24.11 3.12 14.15
N SER A 250 -24.07 2.16 13.24
CA SER A 250 -25.21 1.50 12.61
C SER A 250 -25.16 0.00 12.97
N GLU A 251 -26.24 -0.75 12.72
CA GLU A 251 -26.23 -2.22 12.83
C GLU A 251 -25.84 -2.79 14.22
N GLY A 252 -25.76 -1.96 15.26
CA GLY A 252 -25.33 -2.37 16.60
C GLY A 252 -23.81 -2.52 16.78
N LEU A 253 -23.01 -2.05 15.82
CA LEU A 253 -21.54 -2.07 15.87
C LEU A 253 -21.00 -0.91 16.73
N ASN A 254 -19.69 -0.86 16.99
CA ASN A 254 -19.07 0.21 17.80
C ASN A 254 -18.40 1.30 16.96
N GLY A 255 -17.90 0.94 15.77
CA GLY A 255 -17.22 1.84 14.85
C GLY A 255 -18.13 2.87 14.18
N ILE A 256 -17.59 3.49 13.14
CA ILE A 256 -18.20 4.58 12.39
C ILE A 256 -18.70 4.01 11.06
N ALA A 257 -20.02 4.04 10.85
CA ALA A 257 -20.60 3.65 9.57
C ALA A 257 -20.24 4.69 8.50
N LEU A 258 -19.83 4.25 7.31
CA LEU A 258 -19.63 5.10 6.13
C LEU A 258 -20.90 5.19 5.28
N THR A 259 -20.98 6.14 4.35
CA THR A 259 -22.05 6.18 3.32
C THR A 259 -21.53 5.71 1.98
N SER A 260 -20.24 5.92 1.75
CA SER A 260 -19.54 5.42 0.59
C SER A 260 -19.39 3.91 0.67
N LEU A 261 -19.39 3.31 -0.51
CA LEU A 261 -19.16 1.91 -0.73
C LEU A 261 -17.73 1.67 -1.19
N ASN A 262 -17.27 0.45 -0.95
CA ASN A 262 -15.99 -0.04 -1.46
C ASN A 262 -14.80 0.87 -1.07
N PRO A 263 -14.65 1.24 0.22
CA PRO A 263 -13.58 2.14 0.61
C PRO A 263 -12.23 1.41 0.64
N ASP A 264 -11.14 2.12 0.32
CA ASP A 264 -9.82 1.51 0.16
C ASP A 264 -8.72 2.08 1.06
N THR A 265 -8.69 3.40 1.24
CA THR A 265 -7.58 4.07 1.94
C THR A 265 -8.04 5.03 3.01
N LEU A 266 -7.22 5.15 4.07
CA LEU A 266 -7.27 6.21 5.05
C LEU A 266 -6.08 7.15 4.93
N GLN A 267 -6.31 8.43 5.18
CA GLN A 267 -5.25 9.41 5.45
C GLN A 267 -5.58 10.19 6.71
N TYR A 268 -4.66 10.22 7.68
CA TYR A 268 -4.77 11.15 8.80
C TYR A 268 -4.17 12.52 8.44
N VAL A 269 -4.97 13.57 8.54
CA VAL A 269 -4.60 14.97 8.28
C VAL A 269 -4.46 15.69 9.61
N ALA A 270 -3.23 15.73 10.13
CA ALA A 270 -2.96 16.27 11.46
C ALA A 270 -3.26 17.78 11.61
N SER A 271 -3.26 18.56 10.53
CA SER A 271 -3.55 20.01 10.61
C SER A 271 -5.02 20.30 10.92
N SER A 272 -5.93 19.44 10.48
CA SER A 272 -7.36 19.55 10.75
C SER A 272 -7.88 18.54 11.77
N ASN A 273 -7.06 17.56 12.18
CA ASN A 273 -7.45 16.44 13.04
C ASN A 273 -8.48 15.51 12.40
N ASP A 274 -8.48 15.44 11.06
CA ASP A 274 -9.42 14.62 10.31
C ASP A 274 -8.76 13.35 9.77
N ILE A 275 -9.60 12.34 9.57
CA ILE A 275 -9.27 11.13 8.82
C ILE A 275 -10.08 11.17 7.54
N LEU A 276 -9.39 11.18 6.40
CA LEU A 276 -10.00 11.08 5.09
C LEU A 276 -10.17 9.61 4.72
N VAL A 277 -11.30 9.29 4.12
CA VAL A 277 -11.64 7.96 3.60
C VAL A 277 -11.93 8.06 2.11
N ASN A 278 -11.27 7.23 1.31
CA ASN A 278 -11.58 7.13 -0.12
C ASN A 278 -12.56 5.99 -0.40
N GLY A 279 -13.78 6.33 -0.80
CA GLY A 279 -14.80 5.41 -1.31
C GLY A 279 -14.74 5.28 -2.83
N ARG A 280 -14.77 4.05 -3.35
CA ARG A 280 -14.67 3.78 -4.81
C ARG A 280 -16.01 3.54 -5.49
N GLY A 281 -17.10 3.42 -4.74
CA GLY A 281 -18.38 2.99 -5.28
C GLY A 281 -18.29 1.59 -5.93
N ASN A 282 -19.13 1.32 -6.92
CA ASN A 282 -19.06 0.10 -7.71
C ASN A 282 -18.11 0.24 -8.92
N ILE A 283 -16.83 0.53 -8.66
CA ILE A 283 -15.79 0.62 -9.70
C ILE A 283 -15.67 -0.66 -10.57
N ASN A 284 -16.15 -1.80 -10.04
CA ASN A 284 -16.18 -3.10 -10.72
C ASN A 284 -17.51 -3.37 -11.45
N VAL A 285 -18.31 -2.34 -11.75
CA VAL A 285 -19.64 -2.47 -12.36
C VAL A 285 -19.64 -3.29 -13.65
N VAL A 286 -18.54 -3.34 -14.40
CA VAL A 286 -18.43 -4.17 -15.61
C VAL A 286 -18.39 -5.68 -15.33
N PHE A 287 -18.12 -6.07 -14.10
CA PHE A 287 -17.98 -7.48 -13.66
C PHE A 287 -19.17 -7.97 -12.83
N ASN A 288 -20.12 -7.10 -12.51
CA ASN A 288 -21.32 -7.44 -11.76
C ASN A 288 -22.57 -6.80 -12.35
N GLU A 289 -23.75 -7.25 -11.93
CA GLU A 289 -25.05 -6.72 -12.38
C GLU A 289 -25.81 -6.13 -11.18
N LEU A 290 -25.10 -5.43 -10.29
CA LEU A 290 -25.73 -4.80 -9.14
C LEU A 290 -26.69 -3.70 -9.61
N PRO A 291 -27.95 -3.68 -9.13
CA PRO A 291 -28.91 -2.64 -9.49
C PRO A 291 -28.63 -1.35 -8.73
N GLY A 292 -28.97 -0.21 -9.33
CA GLY A 292 -28.84 1.11 -8.71
C GLY A 292 -27.75 1.96 -9.35
N ASP A 293 -27.49 3.11 -8.76
CA ASP A 293 -26.39 3.98 -9.20
C ASP A 293 -25.06 3.36 -8.75
N PRO A 294 -24.10 3.10 -9.66
CA PRO A 294 -22.80 2.57 -9.27
C PRO A 294 -21.91 3.61 -8.59
N TYR A 295 -22.17 4.91 -8.78
CA TYR A 295 -21.40 6.01 -8.16
C TYR A 295 -21.95 6.26 -6.75
N MET A 296 -21.34 5.54 -5.82
CA MET A 296 -21.61 5.62 -4.39
C MET A 296 -20.29 5.66 -3.62
N GLY A 297 -19.28 6.31 -4.19
CA GLY A 297 -17.96 6.48 -3.62
C GLY A 297 -17.84 7.84 -2.95
N GLY A 298 -16.74 8.53 -3.25
CA GLY A 298 -16.45 9.86 -2.76
C GLY A 298 -15.33 9.92 -1.72
N VAL A 299 -15.05 11.12 -1.24
CA VAL A 299 -14.11 11.36 -0.13
C VAL A 299 -14.92 11.72 1.11
N GLU A 300 -14.85 10.89 2.14
CA GLU A 300 -15.43 11.20 3.45
C GLU A 300 -14.35 11.74 4.39
N ILE A 301 -14.75 12.60 5.33
CA ILE A 301 -13.92 13.06 6.45
C ILE A 301 -14.51 12.59 7.76
N ILE A 302 -13.65 12.27 8.71
CA ILE A 302 -13.99 11.86 10.07
C ILE A 302 -13.12 12.64 11.05
N ASP A 303 -13.73 13.45 11.92
CA ASP A 303 -13.00 14.09 13.01
C ASP A 303 -12.50 13.03 14.00
N ALA A 304 -11.19 13.01 14.27
CA ALA A 304 -10.54 11.91 15.00
C ALA A 304 -10.89 11.85 16.50
N ASP A 305 -11.59 12.84 17.06
CA ASP A 305 -11.95 12.88 18.48
C ASP A 305 -13.46 12.74 18.72
N SER A 306 -14.27 13.44 17.94
CA SER A 306 -15.73 13.41 18.00
C SER A 306 -16.34 12.30 17.14
N TYR A 307 -15.57 11.73 16.22
CA TYR A 307 -15.99 10.73 15.24
C TYR A 307 -17.05 11.24 14.26
N VAL A 308 -17.34 12.55 14.27
CA VAL A 308 -18.25 13.18 13.31
C VAL A 308 -17.73 12.95 11.92
N ARG A 309 -18.59 12.38 11.11
CA ARG A 309 -18.30 11.98 9.76
C ARG A 309 -19.16 12.80 8.80
N ASP A 310 -18.57 13.23 7.69
CA ASP A 310 -19.24 13.93 6.60
C ASP A 310 -18.72 13.45 5.24
N LEU A 311 -19.56 13.50 4.21
CA LEU A 311 -19.12 13.34 2.81
C LEU A 311 -18.58 14.69 2.32
N LEU A 312 -17.27 14.75 2.10
CA LEU A 312 -16.60 15.96 1.64
C LEU A 312 -16.74 16.13 0.13
N VAL A 313 -16.36 15.11 -0.64
CA VAL A 313 -16.42 15.14 -2.12
C VAL A 313 -17.30 13.99 -2.60
N ASP A 314 -18.36 14.32 -3.32
CA ASP A 314 -19.27 13.35 -3.95
C ASP A 314 -18.70 12.92 -5.32
N ASP A 315 -18.72 11.61 -5.63
CA ASP A 315 -18.29 11.08 -6.93
C ASP A 315 -19.39 11.17 -8.01
N GLY A 316 -20.57 11.69 -7.63
CA GLY A 316 -21.65 12.05 -8.53
C GLY A 316 -22.64 10.91 -8.74
N THR A 317 -23.39 11.00 -9.83
CA THR A 317 -24.39 10.00 -10.25
C THR A 317 -24.04 9.41 -11.60
N GLU A 318 -24.76 8.38 -12.02
CA GLU A 318 -24.65 7.83 -13.38
C GLU A 318 -24.79 8.91 -14.49
N THR A 319 -25.51 10.01 -14.21
CA THR A 319 -25.76 11.06 -15.21
C THR A 319 -24.75 12.21 -15.24
N ASP A 320 -23.96 12.40 -14.18
CA ASP A 320 -23.09 13.57 -14.00
C ASP A 320 -21.72 13.27 -13.37
N ASN A 321 -21.33 11.99 -13.28
CA ASN A 321 -20.00 11.58 -12.86
C ASN A 321 -18.92 11.83 -13.95
N ASP A 322 -17.68 11.91 -13.48
CA ASP A 322 -16.46 12.02 -14.28
C ASP A 322 -15.51 10.81 -14.06
N GLY A 323 -16.09 9.65 -13.73
CA GLY A 323 -15.40 8.42 -13.35
C GLY A 323 -15.35 8.17 -11.84
N PHE A 324 -15.10 6.92 -11.47
CA PHE A 324 -15.02 6.47 -10.07
C PHE A 324 -13.78 7.04 -9.39
N PHE A 325 -13.87 7.33 -8.09
CA PHE A 325 -12.69 7.75 -7.33
C PHE A 325 -11.80 6.55 -7.03
N PHE A 326 -10.66 6.46 -7.71
CA PHE A 326 -9.70 5.37 -7.58
C PHE A 326 -8.81 5.53 -6.35
N ALA A 327 -8.33 6.76 -6.11
CA ALA A 327 -7.51 7.15 -4.97
C ALA A 327 -7.72 8.63 -4.65
N SER A 328 -7.48 9.02 -3.41
CA SER A 328 -7.50 10.43 -3.00
C SER A 328 -6.44 10.73 -1.95
N ILE A 329 -6.04 12.00 -1.88
CA ILE A 329 -5.11 12.52 -0.86
C ILE A 329 -5.35 14.01 -0.66
N GLN A 330 -5.30 14.48 0.58
CA GLN A 330 -5.19 15.90 0.89
C GLN A 330 -3.73 16.33 0.91
N ALA A 331 -3.43 17.43 0.22
CA ALA A 331 -2.10 17.99 0.03
C ALA A 331 -2.08 19.44 0.54
N GLY A 332 -1.86 19.61 1.85
CA GLY A 332 -1.92 20.90 2.52
C GLY A 332 -3.33 21.29 2.97
N ASP A 333 -3.51 22.56 3.31
CA ASP A 333 -4.72 23.05 4.00
C ASP A 333 -5.80 23.58 3.05
N THR A 334 -5.53 23.64 1.74
CA THR A 334 -6.47 24.21 0.76
C THR A 334 -6.83 23.28 -0.39
N ARG A 335 -5.96 22.31 -0.70
CA ARG A 335 -6.12 21.45 -1.88
C ARG A 335 -6.01 19.97 -1.52
N GLY A 336 -6.93 19.19 -2.04
CA GLY A 336 -6.79 17.75 -2.13
C GLY A 336 -6.88 17.31 -3.58
N TYR A 337 -6.63 16.04 -3.81
CA TYR A 337 -6.62 15.43 -5.12
C TYR A 337 -7.38 14.11 -5.10
N VAL A 338 -8.00 13.82 -6.23
CA VAL A 338 -8.59 12.52 -6.55
C VAL A 338 -8.06 12.05 -7.89
N ILE A 339 -7.78 10.75 -8.01
CA ILE A 339 -7.66 10.09 -9.30
C ILE A 339 -9.05 9.59 -9.64
N THR A 340 -9.66 10.11 -10.71
CA THR A 340 -10.89 9.53 -11.27
C THR A 340 -10.54 8.47 -12.32
N SER A 341 -11.34 7.41 -12.40
CA SER A 341 -11.14 6.29 -13.32
C SER A 341 -12.40 6.02 -14.12
N VAL A 342 -12.26 6.00 -15.45
CA VAL A 342 -13.33 5.62 -16.38
C VAL A 342 -13.08 4.25 -17.02
N GLY A 343 -11.95 3.62 -16.69
CA GLY A 343 -11.57 2.32 -17.21
C GLY A 343 -10.14 1.93 -16.85
N TYR A 344 -9.77 0.73 -17.26
CA TYR A 344 -8.42 0.21 -17.05
C TYR A 344 -7.38 1.14 -17.68
N GLN A 345 -6.46 1.67 -16.86
CA GLN A 345 -5.39 2.58 -17.25
C GLN A 345 -5.86 3.90 -17.89
N ASP A 346 -7.13 4.27 -17.71
CA ASP A 346 -7.71 5.53 -18.16
C ASP A 346 -8.18 6.33 -16.95
N ASN A 347 -7.21 7.04 -16.37
CA ASN A 347 -7.38 7.78 -15.13
C ASN A 347 -6.99 9.25 -15.30
N THR A 348 -7.61 10.12 -14.51
CA THR A 348 -7.39 11.56 -14.55
C THR A 348 -7.15 12.09 -13.15
N LEU A 349 -6.09 12.88 -12.96
CA LEU A 349 -5.87 13.60 -11.71
C LEU A 349 -6.70 14.88 -11.70
N ARG A 350 -7.51 15.04 -10.66
CA ARG A 350 -8.30 16.25 -10.40
C ARG A 350 -8.00 16.77 -9.00
N SER A 351 -8.05 18.08 -8.86
CA SER A 351 -7.95 18.76 -7.56
C SER A 351 -9.34 19.08 -7.02
N TYR A 352 -9.46 19.16 -5.69
CA TYR A 352 -10.64 19.71 -5.02
C TYR A 352 -10.23 20.69 -3.92
N ASN A 353 -11.13 21.60 -3.59
CA ASN A 353 -10.97 22.49 -2.45
C ASN A 353 -11.35 21.76 -1.16
N VAL A 354 -10.42 21.64 -0.21
CA VAL A 354 -10.65 20.84 1.02
C VAL A 354 -11.68 21.44 1.96
N ALA A 355 -11.94 22.76 1.87
CA ALA A 355 -12.91 23.43 2.73
C ALA A 355 -14.34 23.33 2.19
N THR A 356 -14.51 23.23 0.87
CA THR A 356 -15.84 23.19 0.23
C THR A 356 -16.18 21.84 -0.38
N GLY A 357 -15.20 20.94 -0.55
CA GLY A 357 -15.40 19.65 -1.20
C GLY A 357 -15.66 19.73 -2.71
N LEU A 358 -15.47 20.91 -3.32
CA LEU A 358 -15.75 21.11 -4.74
C LEU A 358 -14.52 20.74 -5.57
N LEU A 359 -14.71 19.88 -6.56
CA LEU A 359 -13.72 19.64 -7.60
C LEU A 359 -13.43 20.95 -8.36
N GLU A 360 -12.16 21.19 -8.66
CA GLU A 360 -11.75 22.25 -9.57
C GLU A 360 -12.12 21.85 -11.02
N ASP A 361 -12.38 22.83 -11.87
CA ASP A 361 -12.74 22.58 -13.27
C ASP A 361 -11.57 21.97 -14.05
N GLY A 362 -11.78 20.77 -14.60
CA GLY A 362 -10.82 20.08 -15.47
C GLY A 362 -9.75 19.27 -14.74
N ALA A 363 -8.83 18.70 -15.53
CA ALA A 363 -7.73 17.90 -15.04
C ALA A 363 -6.53 18.76 -14.62
N VAL A 364 -5.69 18.23 -13.74
CA VAL A 364 -4.33 18.75 -13.56
C VAL A 364 -3.58 18.60 -14.89
N ALA A 365 -2.93 19.68 -15.34
CA ALA A 365 -2.37 19.75 -16.68
C ALA A 365 -1.38 18.62 -16.96
N GLY A 366 -1.64 17.85 -18.01
CA GLY A 366 -0.79 16.72 -18.42
C GLY A 366 -1.01 15.42 -17.63
N LEU A 367 -2.08 15.33 -16.84
CA LEU A 367 -2.47 14.15 -16.05
C LEU A 367 -3.92 13.72 -16.32
N GLU A 368 -4.36 13.83 -17.59
CA GLU A 368 -5.68 13.39 -18.08
C GLU A 368 -5.52 12.13 -18.94
N SER A 369 -6.43 11.15 -18.74
CA SER A 369 -6.44 9.88 -19.47
C SER A 369 -5.09 9.15 -19.50
N MET A 370 -4.54 8.93 -18.31
CA MET A 370 -3.27 8.26 -18.08
C MET A 370 -3.41 7.05 -17.14
N ASP A 371 -2.43 6.16 -17.18
CA ASP A 371 -2.28 5.10 -16.18
C ASP A 371 -1.72 5.69 -14.88
N LEU A 372 -2.59 6.25 -14.04
CA LEU A 372 -2.20 6.81 -12.74
C LEU A 372 -2.40 5.75 -11.65
N THR A 373 -1.36 5.46 -10.87
CA THR A 373 -1.34 4.27 -10.00
C THR A 373 -1.48 4.58 -8.51
N GLY A 374 -1.06 5.76 -8.05
CA GLY A 374 -1.12 6.10 -6.63
C GLY A 374 -0.68 7.53 -6.35
N LEU A 375 -0.98 8.00 -5.14
CA LEU A 375 -0.69 9.36 -4.67
C LEU A 375 0.07 9.31 -3.35
N ALA A 376 1.02 10.21 -3.15
CA ALA A 376 1.70 10.42 -1.87
C ALA A 376 2.19 11.87 -1.73
N ILE A 377 2.36 12.34 -0.49
CA ILE A 377 3.01 13.64 -0.24
C ILE A 377 4.47 13.40 0.14
N GLY A 378 5.38 13.99 -0.65
CA GLY A 378 6.81 13.90 -0.38
C GLY A 378 7.28 14.87 0.72
N PRO A 379 8.52 14.73 1.23
CA PRO A 379 9.04 15.55 2.33
C PRO A 379 9.06 17.06 2.05
N SER A 380 9.15 17.46 0.78
CA SER A 380 9.09 18.87 0.37
C SER A 380 7.65 19.41 0.20
N GLY A 381 6.63 18.65 0.56
CA GLY A 381 5.22 19.01 0.40
C GLY A 381 4.66 18.82 -1.01
N ASN A 382 5.48 18.39 -1.97
CA ASN A 382 5.00 18.10 -3.33
C ASN A 382 4.15 16.83 -3.35
N LEU A 383 3.09 16.84 -4.17
CA LEU A 383 2.33 15.64 -4.51
C LEU A 383 3.16 14.78 -5.47
N TRP A 384 3.31 13.50 -5.16
CA TRP A 384 3.88 12.49 -6.04
C TRP A 384 2.75 11.67 -6.65
N VAL A 385 2.72 11.62 -7.98
CA VAL A 385 1.69 10.95 -8.78
C VAL A 385 2.35 9.80 -9.52
N GLY A 386 1.98 8.57 -9.17
CA GLY A 386 2.49 7.36 -9.80
C GLY A 386 1.97 7.23 -11.22
N ILE A 387 2.87 6.92 -12.15
CA ILE A 387 2.61 6.72 -13.58
C ILE A 387 2.98 5.28 -13.92
N GLY A 388 2.02 4.55 -14.49
CA GLY A 388 2.20 3.19 -14.97
C GLY A 388 2.61 3.12 -16.45
N GLY A 389 2.24 2.03 -17.11
CA GLY A 389 2.58 1.76 -18.51
C GLY A 389 4.06 1.45 -18.77
N ILE A 390 4.52 1.79 -19.98
CA ILE A 390 5.87 1.41 -20.49
C ILE A 390 7.00 2.34 -20.04
N GLU A 391 6.68 3.54 -19.56
CA GLU A 391 7.64 4.51 -19.01
C GLU A 391 7.22 4.86 -17.58
N PRO A 392 7.26 3.86 -16.66
CA PRO A 392 6.73 4.05 -15.33
C PRO A 392 7.57 5.04 -14.51
N GLY A 393 6.98 5.58 -13.46
CA GLY A 393 7.67 6.49 -12.55
C GLY A 393 6.75 7.40 -11.77
N TYR A 394 7.28 8.51 -11.29
CA TYR A 394 6.51 9.53 -10.58
C TYR A 394 6.67 10.91 -11.20
N LEU A 395 5.55 11.58 -11.43
CA LEU A 395 5.52 13.03 -11.62
C LEU A 395 5.30 13.71 -10.27
N ARG A 396 5.90 14.89 -10.10
CA ARG A 396 5.78 15.68 -8.86
C ARG A 396 5.03 16.97 -9.16
N ILE A 397 3.98 17.25 -8.41
CA ILE A 397 3.11 18.41 -8.59
C ILE A 397 3.21 19.30 -7.36
N ASN A 398 3.36 20.61 -7.58
CA ASN A 398 3.29 21.61 -6.53
C ASN A 398 1.82 21.84 -6.13
N PRO A 399 1.42 21.54 -4.89
CA PRO A 399 0.03 21.69 -4.49
C PRO A 399 -0.49 23.10 -4.40
N GLU A 400 0.35 24.13 -4.50
CA GLU A 400 -0.07 25.54 -4.49
C GLU A 400 -0.68 25.97 -5.83
N ASP A 401 -0.13 25.50 -6.95
CA ASP A 401 -0.50 25.98 -8.29
C ASP A 401 -0.66 24.88 -9.35
N ASN A 402 -0.63 23.61 -8.96
CA ASN A 402 -0.72 22.44 -9.84
C ASN A 402 0.41 22.36 -10.89
N SER A 403 1.52 23.07 -10.70
CA SER A 403 2.65 23.03 -11.64
C SER A 403 3.52 21.79 -11.44
N LEU A 404 4.11 21.30 -12.53
CA LEU A 404 5.09 20.20 -12.49
C LEU A 404 6.40 20.67 -11.83
N VAL A 405 6.93 19.85 -10.93
CA VAL A 405 8.17 20.08 -10.19
C VAL A 405 9.26 19.14 -10.67
N GLY A 406 10.23 19.70 -11.40
CA GLY A 406 11.38 18.96 -11.92
C GLY A 406 11.00 17.92 -12.97
N GLU A 407 11.94 17.02 -13.26
CA GLU A 407 11.74 15.91 -14.19
C GLU A 407 11.01 14.74 -13.53
N LYS A 408 10.41 13.86 -14.37
CA LYS A 408 9.83 12.58 -13.94
C LYS A 408 10.92 11.75 -13.25
N VAL A 409 10.56 11.13 -12.14
CA VAL A 409 11.42 10.16 -11.45
C VAL A 409 11.10 8.79 -12.03
N ASP A 410 11.97 8.29 -12.90
CA ASP A 410 11.78 6.99 -13.53
C ASP A 410 11.91 5.86 -12.52
N THR A 411 10.98 4.91 -12.58
CA THR A 411 11.09 3.61 -11.90
C THR A 411 11.34 2.53 -12.93
N GLU A 412 11.92 1.42 -12.50
CA GLU A 412 12.11 0.26 -13.38
C GLU A 412 10.79 -0.49 -13.59
N PHE A 413 10.01 -0.66 -12.52
CA PHE A 413 8.70 -1.32 -12.53
C PHE A 413 7.55 -0.31 -12.36
N VAL A 414 6.32 -0.75 -12.64
CA VAL A 414 5.12 0.08 -12.44
C VAL A 414 4.93 0.33 -10.94
N PRO A 415 5.01 1.59 -10.48
CA PRO A 415 4.96 1.89 -9.05
C PRO A 415 3.53 1.72 -8.53
N ASN A 416 3.38 1.09 -7.37
CA ASN A 416 2.09 0.93 -6.71
C ASN A 416 1.97 1.71 -5.39
N HIS A 417 3.09 1.94 -4.69
CA HIS A 417 3.11 2.71 -3.45
C HIS A 417 4.51 3.25 -3.17
N ILE A 418 4.59 4.38 -2.46
CA ILE A 418 5.84 5.06 -2.11
C ILE A 418 5.80 5.53 -0.67
N VAL A 419 6.91 5.35 0.05
CA VAL A 419 7.13 5.92 1.37
C VAL A 419 8.44 6.68 1.41
N PHE A 420 8.55 7.60 2.38
CA PHE A 420 9.71 8.46 2.54
C PHE A 420 10.30 8.25 3.92
N VAL A 421 11.63 8.19 3.99
CA VAL A 421 12.39 8.13 5.24
C VAL A 421 13.36 9.29 5.24
N ASP A 422 13.24 10.16 6.23
CA ASP A 422 14.25 11.20 6.41
C ASP A 422 15.53 10.58 6.93
N GLY A 423 16.66 11.02 6.38
CA GLY A 423 17.94 10.69 6.97
C GLY A 423 17.96 11.25 8.39
N GLY A 424 18.10 10.37 9.39
CA GLY A 424 18.25 10.80 10.78
C GLY A 424 19.50 11.65 10.97
N SER A 425 19.37 12.79 11.65
CA SER A 425 20.49 13.63 12.10
C SER A 425 21.29 12.98 13.22
#